data_AF-A0A3Q0CKZ2-F1
#
_entry.id   AF-A0A3Q0CKZ2-F1
#
_cell.length_a   1.000
_cell.length_b   1.000
_cell.length_c   1.000
_cell.angle_alpha   90.00
_cell.angle_beta   90.00
_cell.angle_gamma   90.00
#
_symmetry.space_group_name_H-M   'P 1'
#
loop_
_entity.id
_entity.type
_entity.pdbx_description
1 polymer ?
#
loop_
_entity_poly.entity_id
_entity_poly.type
_entity_poly.pdbx_seq_one_letter_code
_entity_poly.pdbx_strand_id
1 'polypeptide(L)'
;MRVFLNFKDLQTCLRDAILLDYYVSGFFWAKNMNFSIDQHSKFMTLLDMLLHNLQTLHMSLEDSIKWLGEVMAEIGPNHSQKNEELHIFDVREANAIIDYLKISLFQHYRLYEFMFYSTREEIVIGTEQTIEAVKPADHPFPAPLEEGISLDIYSAFLERMPTPETEGKVLDQEQSPQESQSETEGAEVDSLVGFTIDDVKSALARVTDEVLLNIQKEINEKLQVQEEAFNARIEKLKKA
;
A
#
# COMPACT_ATOMS: atom_id res chain seq x y z
N MET A 1 -9.06 2.21 -23.29
CA MET A 1 -7.86 2.18 -22.41
C MET A 1 -7.50 0.78 -21.92
N ARG A 2 -8.39 0.02 -21.26
CA ARG A 2 -8.09 -1.34 -20.74
C ARG A 2 -7.32 -2.25 -21.73
N VAL A 3 -7.83 -2.40 -22.95
CA VAL A 3 -7.20 -3.24 -24.01
C VAL A 3 -5.90 -2.62 -24.54
N PHE A 4 -5.81 -1.30 -24.60
CA PHE A 4 -4.63 -0.59 -25.09
C PHE A 4 -3.45 -0.67 -24.11
N LEU A 5 -3.73 -0.65 -22.81
CA LEU A 5 -2.74 -0.74 -21.73
C LEU A 5 -2.42 -2.19 -21.33
N ASN A 6 -3.04 -3.17 -21.99
CA ASN A 6 -2.84 -4.61 -21.74
C ASN A 6 -3.04 -5.05 -20.28
N PHE A 7 -3.95 -4.39 -19.55
CA PHE A 7 -4.29 -4.79 -18.17
C PHE A 7 -5.18 -6.03 -18.17
N LYS A 8 -4.75 -7.06 -17.45
CA LYS A 8 -5.41 -8.38 -17.43
C LYS A 8 -6.54 -8.42 -16.41
N ASP A 9 -6.33 -7.81 -15.24
CA ASP A 9 -7.13 -8.11 -14.05
C ASP A 9 -7.53 -6.86 -13.26
N LEU A 10 -8.25 -5.93 -13.89
CA LEU A 10 -8.64 -4.66 -13.25
C LEU A 10 -9.58 -4.78 -12.04
N GLN A 11 -10.27 -5.90 -11.86
CA GLN A 11 -11.17 -6.09 -10.72
C GLN A 11 -10.46 -6.66 -9.48
N THR A 12 -9.32 -7.32 -9.66
CA THR A 12 -8.59 -8.01 -8.59
C THR A 12 -7.20 -7.42 -8.37
N CYS A 13 -6.60 -6.80 -9.39
CA CYS A 13 -5.32 -6.11 -9.31
C CYS A 13 -5.51 -4.61 -9.05
N LEU A 14 -5.30 -4.19 -7.80
CA LEU A 14 -5.33 -2.76 -7.45
C LEU A 14 -4.27 -1.94 -8.19
N ARG A 15 -3.12 -2.53 -8.54
CA ARG A 15 -2.07 -1.83 -9.31
C ARG A 15 -2.59 -1.42 -10.69
N ASP A 16 -3.17 -2.35 -11.44
CA ASP A 16 -3.74 -2.08 -12.76
C ASP A 16 -4.85 -1.02 -12.68
N ALA A 17 -5.67 -1.07 -11.61
CA ALA A 17 -6.75 -0.10 -11.39
C ALA A 17 -6.21 1.32 -11.16
N ILE A 18 -5.18 1.47 -10.32
CA ILE A 18 -4.53 2.76 -10.05
C ILE A 18 -3.87 3.31 -11.32
N LEU A 19 -3.15 2.46 -12.06
CA LEU A 19 -2.51 2.89 -13.32
C LEU A 19 -3.55 3.34 -14.34
N LEU A 20 -4.65 2.60 -14.49
CA LEU A 20 -5.74 3.00 -15.37
C LEU A 20 -6.32 4.35 -14.97
N ASP A 21 -6.56 4.57 -13.67
CA ASP A 21 -7.09 5.84 -13.17
C ASP A 21 -6.14 7.02 -13.47
N TYR A 22 -4.83 6.81 -13.31
CA TYR A 22 -3.82 7.81 -13.65
C TYR A 22 -3.83 8.17 -15.14
N TYR A 23 -3.83 7.19 -16.04
CA TYR A 23 -3.88 7.47 -17.48
C TYR A 23 -5.20 8.11 -17.91
N VAL A 24 -6.33 7.70 -17.34
CA VAL A 24 -7.65 8.30 -17.62
C VAL A 24 -7.69 9.76 -17.15
N SER A 25 -7.20 10.04 -15.94
CA SER A 25 -7.12 11.38 -15.38
C SER A 25 -6.21 12.29 -16.22
N GLY A 26 -5.05 11.77 -16.64
CA GLY A 26 -4.14 12.48 -17.54
C GLY A 26 -4.77 12.80 -18.88
N PHE A 27 -5.41 11.82 -19.51
CA PHE A 27 -6.10 12.03 -20.78
C PHE A 27 -7.22 13.06 -20.67
N PHE A 28 -8.02 13.01 -19.59
CA PHE A 28 -9.09 13.97 -19.36
C PHE A 28 -8.55 15.38 -19.13
N TRP A 29 -7.45 15.51 -18.38
CA TRP A 29 -6.77 16.78 -18.19
C TRP A 29 -6.24 17.36 -19.51
N ALA A 30 -5.55 16.56 -20.33
CA ALA A 30 -5.05 16.98 -21.63
C ALA A 30 -6.18 17.43 -22.58
N LYS A 31 -7.32 16.71 -22.53
CA LYS A 31 -8.53 17.10 -23.25
C LYS A 31 -9.05 18.45 -22.79
N ASN A 32 -9.06 18.73 -21.48
CA ASN A 32 -9.48 20.03 -20.94
C ASN A 32 -8.55 21.18 -21.35
N MET A 33 -7.27 20.89 -21.59
CA MET A 33 -6.29 21.84 -22.13
C MET A 33 -6.42 22.05 -23.65
N ASN A 34 -7.35 21.36 -24.31
CA ASN A 34 -7.58 21.43 -25.77
C ASN A 34 -6.35 21.05 -26.62
N PHE A 35 -5.57 20.08 -26.16
CA PHE A 35 -4.41 19.61 -26.90
C PHE A 35 -4.78 19.05 -28.29
N SER A 36 -3.90 19.20 -29.27
CA SER A 36 -4.00 18.53 -30.56
C SER A 36 -3.83 17.02 -30.41
N ILE A 37 -4.16 16.23 -31.45
CA ILE A 37 -3.99 14.78 -31.41
C ILE A 37 -2.51 14.40 -31.15
N ASP A 38 -1.57 15.12 -31.79
CA ASP A 38 -0.14 14.89 -31.61
C ASP A 38 0.33 15.26 -30.20
N GLN A 39 -0.20 16.36 -29.65
CA GLN A 39 0.04 16.78 -28.26
C GLN A 39 -0.46 15.72 -27.27
N HIS A 40 -1.66 15.17 -27.49
CA HIS A 40 -2.20 14.08 -26.67
C HIS A 40 -1.28 12.86 -26.70
N SER A 41 -0.84 12.43 -27.88
CA SER A 41 0.07 11.28 -28.00
C SER A 41 1.35 11.51 -27.22
N LYS A 42 1.99 12.67 -27.39
CA LYS A 42 3.25 12.99 -26.70
C LYS A 42 3.09 13.11 -25.19
N PHE A 43 2.01 13.73 -24.75
CA PHE A 43 1.72 13.84 -23.32
C PHE A 43 1.47 12.45 -22.71
N MET A 44 0.71 11.58 -23.38
CA MET A 44 0.50 10.22 -22.91
C MET A 44 1.81 9.41 -22.89
N THR A 45 2.68 9.58 -23.88
CA THR A 45 4.03 8.99 -23.87
C THR A 45 4.86 9.50 -22.70
N LEU A 46 4.80 10.81 -22.38
CA LEU A 46 5.50 11.36 -21.24
C LEU A 46 5.02 10.74 -19.90
N LEU A 47 3.71 10.59 -19.73
CA LEU A 47 3.14 9.92 -18.56
C LEU A 47 3.61 8.47 -18.44
N ASP A 48 3.63 7.76 -19.58
CA ASP A 48 4.09 6.37 -19.66
C ASP A 48 5.57 6.24 -19.31
N MET A 49 6.42 7.09 -19.87
CA MET A 49 7.85 7.11 -19.56
C MET A 49 8.14 7.41 -18.09
N LEU A 50 7.42 8.36 -17.48
CA LEU A 50 7.58 8.67 -16.06
C LEU A 50 7.23 7.48 -15.17
N LEU A 51 6.09 6.83 -15.43
CA LEU A 51 5.67 5.64 -14.69
C LEU A 51 6.61 4.45 -14.94
N HIS A 52 7.07 4.28 -16.17
CA HIS A 52 8.02 3.24 -16.54
C HIS A 52 9.35 3.44 -15.83
N ASN A 53 9.91 4.66 -15.85
CA ASN A 53 11.15 5.01 -15.16
C ASN A 53 11.02 4.78 -13.65
N LEU A 54 9.87 5.15 -13.08
CA LEU A 54 9.59 4.83 -11.69
C LEU A 54 9.63 3.32 -11.50
N GLN A 55 8.81 2.55 -12.23
CA GLN A 55 8.66 1.10 -12.05
C GLN A 55 9.96 0.30 -12.30
N THR A 56 10.71 0.57 -13.37
CA THR A 56 11.84 -0.26 -13.80
C THR A 56 13.19 0.23 -13.27
N LEU A 57 13.40 1.55 -13.22
CA LEU A 57 14.68 2.13 -12.81
C LEU A 57 14.72 2.48 -11.32
N HIS A 58 13.59 2.34 -10.61
CA HIS A 58 13.47 2.75 -9.20
C HIS A 58 13.96 4.18 -9.00
N MET A 59 13.66 5.05 -9.98
CA MET A 59 14.19 6.40 -10.00
C MET A 59 13.71 7.17 -8.77
N SER A 60 14.60 7.90 -8.11
CA SER A 60 14.21 8.74 -6.98
C SER A 60 13.36 9.92 -7.45
N LEU A 61 12.62 10.58 -6.55
CA LEU A 61 11.86 11.78 -6.90
C LEU A 61 12.78 12.88 -7.48
N GLU A 62 13.98 13.05 -6.91
CA GLU A 62 14.96 14.03 -7.38
C GLU A 62 15.41 13.73 -8.81
N ASP A 63 15.78 12.48 -9.08
CA ASP A 63 16.20 12.05 -10.40
C ASP A 63 15.07 12.15 -11.43
N SER A 64 13.83 11.84 -11.03
CA SER A 64 12.65 11.97 -11.89
C SER A 64 12.34 13.42 -12.25
N ILE A 65 12.51 14.36 -11.32
CA ILE A 65 12.35 15.80 -11.59
C ILE A 65 13.47 16.28 -12.53
N LYS A 66 14.71 15.83 -12.30
CA LYS A 66 15.84 16.15 -13.17
C LYS A 66 15.62 15.64 -14.59
N TRP A 67 15.23 14.38 -14.74
CA TRP A 67 14.90 13.77 -16.03
C TRP A 67 13.77 14.53 -16.74
N LEU A 68 12.71 14.91 -16.03
CA LEU A 68 11.65 15.74 -16.60
C LEU A 68 12.19 17.09 -17.07
N GLY A 69 13.08 17.71 -16.31
CA GLY A 69 13.75 18.95 -16.68
C GLY A 69 14.56 18.82 -17.98
N GLU A 70 15.28 17.70 -18.14
CA GLU A 70 16.04 17.39 -19.37
C GLU A 70 15.10 17.21 -20.57
N VAL A 71 14.03 16.43 -20.43
CA VAL A 71 13.02 16.22 -21.48
C VAL A 71 12.31 17.53 -21.85
N MET A 72 11.96 18.36 -20.87
CA MET A 72 11.31 19.66 -21.10
C MET A 72 12.27 20.70 -21.69
N ALA A 73 13.56 20.62 -21.40
CA ALA A 73 14.58 21.48 -22.00
C ALA A 73 14.82 21.13 -23.48
N GLU A 74 14.77 19.85 -23.83
CA GLU A 74 14.83 19.40 -25.23
C GLU A 74 13.61 19.86 -26.05
N ILE A 75 12.48 20.12 -25.39
CA ILE A 75 11.25 20.66 -25.99
C ILE A 75 11.35 22.18 -26.26
N GLY A 76 12.25 22.92 -25.60
CA GLY A 76 12.37 24.39 -25.69
C GLY A 76 12.98 24.91 -27.00
N PRO A 77 12.75 26.18 -27.41
CA PRO A 77 13.07 26.70 -28.75
C PRO A 77 14.56 26.81 -29.12
N ASN A 78 15.47 26.36 -28.25
CA ASN A 78 16.91 26.42 -28.48
C ASN A 78 17.50 25.01 -28.48
N HIS A 79 17.61 24.37 -29.65
CA HIS A 79 18.85 23.76 -30.14
C HIS A 79 18.68 23.05 -31.50
N SER A 80 19.81 22.99 -32.21
CA SER A 80 19.99 22.58 -33.59
C SER A 80 19.58 21.13 -33.87
N GLN A 81 18.69 20.95 -34.86
CA GLN A 81 18.60 19.81 -35.79
C GLN A 81 19.03 18.44 -35.24
N LYS A 82 18.10 17.70 -34.61
CA LYS A 82 18.00 16.23 -34.77
C LYS A 82 16.71 15.58 -34.27
N ASN A 83 15.93 16.23 -33.41
CA ASN A 83 14.64 15.70 -32.94
C ASN A 83 13.51 16.71 -33.23
N GLU A 84 13.01 16.73 -34.47
CA GLU A 84 11.81 17.52 -34.86
C GLU A 84 10.54 17.06 -34.12
N GLU A 85 10.63 15.95 -33.39
CA GLU A 85 9.51 15.23 -32.81
C GLU A 85 9.19 15.62 -31.36
N LEU A 86 9.73 16.73 -30.81
CA LEU A 86 9.40 17.18 -29.44
C LEU A 86 8.96 18.66 -29.33
N HIS A 87 9.18 19.50 -30.34
CA HIS A 87 8.75 20.91 -30.36
C HIS A 87 7.24 21.11 -30.64
N ILE A 88 6.37 20.39 -29.92
CA ILE A 88 4.92 20.50 -30.11
C ILE A 88 4.24 21.30 -28.99
N PHE A 89 4.88 21.46 -27.83
CA PHE A 89 4.32 22.23 -26.72
C PHE A 89 4.88 23.65 -26.67
N ASP A 90 4.00 24.64 -26.53
CA ASP A 90 4.38 26.00 -26.22
C ASP A 90 4.87 26.11 -24.76
N VAL A 91 5.53 27.22 -24.41
CA VAL A 91 6.07 27.42 -23.06
C VAL A 91 4.97 27.39 -21.98
N ARG A 92 3.75 27.81 -22.29
CA ARG A 92 2.63 27.80 -21.33
C ARG A 92 2.09 26.39 -21.15
N GLU A 93 1.95 25.63 -22.23
CA GLU A 93 1.54 24.22 -22.23
C GLU A 93 2.56 23.37 -21.47
N ALA A 94 3.86 23.59 -21.71
CA ALA A 94 4.93 22.91 -20.97
C ALA A 94 4.85 23.20 -19.46
N ASN A 95 4.65 24.47 -19.07
CA ASN A 95 4.45 24.82 -17.67
C ASN A 95 3.18 24.17 -17.08
N ALA A 96 2.08 24.14 -17.84
CA ALA A 96 0.84 23.49 -17.41
C ALA A 96 1.04 21.97 -17.22
N ILE A 97 1.81 21.32 -18.08
CA ILE A 97 2.18 19.90 -17.95
C ILE A 97 3.00 19.69 -16.68
N ILE A 98 4.01 20.52 -16.44
CA ILE A 98 4.83 20.45 -15.23
C ILE A 98 3.97 20.61 -13.98
N ASP A 99 3.05 21.57 -13.97
CA ASP A 99 2.17 21.81 -12.84
C ASP A 99 1.17 20.67 -12.63
N TYR A 100 0.65 20.06 -13.70
CA TYR A 100 -0.13 18.83 -13.62
C TYR A 100 0.67 17.68 -13.00
N LEU A 101 1.90 17.45 -13.46
CA LEU A 101 2.77 16.38 -12.95
C LEU A 101 3.13 16.57 -11.47
N LYS A 102 3.31 17.83 -11.03
CA LYS A 102 3.51 18.17 -9.62
C LYS A 102 2.36 17.69 -8.75
N ILE A 103 1.12 18.02 -9.11
CA ILE A 103 -0.06 17.69 -8.28
C ILE A 103 -0.55 16.25 -8.44
N SER A 104 -0.18 15.56 -9.53
CA SER A 104 -0.64 14.20 -9.82
C SER A 104 0.38 13.13 -9.40
N LEU A 105 1.54 13.09 -10.05
CA LEU A 105 2.55 12.05 -9.83
C LEU A 105 3.47 12.40 -8.66
N PHE A 106 4.07 13.59 -8.69
CA PHE A 106 5.14 13.94 -7.74
C PHE A 106 4.63 14.16 -6.32
N GLN A 107 3.44 14.75 -6.15
CA GLN A 107 2.80 14.87 -4.83
C GLN A 107 2.52 13.52 -4.19
N HIS A 108 2.25 12.48 -5.00
CA HIS A 108 1.91 11.14 -4.54
C HIS A 108 3.04 10.12 -4.80
N TYR A 109 4.28 10.59 -5.02
CA TYR A 109 5.39 9.76 -5.50
C TYR A 109 5.66 8.55 -4.61
N ARG A 110 5.69 8.76 -3.28
CA ARG A 110 5.84 7.67 -2.31
C ARG A 110 4.76 6.61 -2.49
N LEU A 111 3.52 7.01 -2.72
CA LEU A 111 2.39 6.08 -2.87
C LEU A 111 2.57 5.19 -4.11
N TYR A 112 3.06 5.76 -5.22
CA TYR A 112 3.41 5.00 -6.40
C TYR A 112 4.61 4.07 -6.17
N GLU A 113 5.65 4.52 -5.46
CA GLU A 113 6.76 3.64 -5.03
C GLU A 113 6.25 2.46 -4.19
N PHE A 114 5.43 2.70 -3.16
CA PHE A 114 4.82 1.64 -2.34
C PHE A 114 3.99 0.69 -3.22
N MET A 115 3.21 1.21 -4.17
CA MET A 115 2.41 0.38 -5.07
C MET A 115 3.28 -0.56 -5.94
N PHE A 116 4.44 -0.10 -6.41
CA PHE A 116 5.34 -0.91 -7.23
C PHE A 116 6.16 -1.91 -6.42
N TYR A 117 6.57 -1.56 -5.21
CA TYR A 117 7.62 -2.28 -4.48
C TYR A 117 7.21 -2.94 -3.18
N SER A 118 6.08 -2.56 -2.59
CA SER A 118 5.64 -3.19 -1.36
C SER A 118 5.03 -4.55 -1.63
N THR A 119 5.61 -5.56 -0.99
CA THR A 119 4.96 -6.85 -0.78
C THR A 119 3.73 -6.60 0.08
N ARG A 120 2.53 -6.79 -0.50
CA ARG A 120 1.31 -6.72 0.30
C ARG A 120 1.25 -7.94 1.19
N GLU A 121 1.22 -7.73 2.49
CA GLU A 121 0.79 -8.77 3.42
C GLU A 121 -0.69 -9.02 3.14
N GLU A 122 -0.98 -10.12 2.45
CA GLU A 122 -2.35 -10.58 2.25
C GLU A 122 -2.86 -11.11 3.59
N ILE A 123 -3.61 -10.28 4.32
CA ILE A 123 -4.36 -10.76 5.48
C ILE A 123 -5.51 -11.61 4.92
N VAL A 124 -5.26 -12.91 4.78
CA VAL A 124 -6.31 -13.89 4.44
C VAL A 124 -7.23 -14.00 5.65
N ILE A 125 -8.30 -13.22 5.67
CA ILE A 125 -9.39 -13.41 6.63
C ILE A 125 -10.21 -14.61 6.15
N GLY A 126 -9.81 -15.80 6.58
CA GLY A 126 -10.59 -17.03 6.37
C GLY A 126 -11.91 -16.94 7.12
N THR A 127 -12.97 -16.54 6.44
CA THR A 127 -14.34 -16.70 6.95
C THR A 127 -14.85 -18.05 6.48
N GLU A 128 -14.81 -19.05 7.36
CA GLU A 128 -15.47 -20.32 7.12
C GLU A 128 -16.99 -20.07 7.10
N GLN A 129 -17.59 -20.10 5.91
CA GLN A 129 -19.02 -19.91 5.73
C GLN A 129 -19.69 -21.28 5.66
N THR A 130 -20.21 -21.75 6.79
CA THR A 130 -21.02 -22.97 6.84
C THR A 130 -22.43 -22.65 6.37
N ILE A 131 -22.78 -23.12 5.17
CA ILE A 131 -24.16 -23.06 4.66
C ILE A 131 -24.88 -24.30 5.17
N GLU A 132 -25.86 -24.15 6.06
CA GLU A 132 -26.73 -25.25 6.45
C GLU A 132 -27.56 -25.68 5.24
N ALA A 133 -27.25 -26.87 4.71
CA ALA A 133 -27.98 -27.41 3.57
C ALA A 133 -29.40 -27.79 4.00
N VAL A 134 -30.41 -27.21 3.35
CA VAL A 134 -31.82 -27.56 3.54
C VAL A 134 -31.99 -29.07 3.28
N LYS A 135 -32.56 -29.78 4.25
CA LYS A 135 -32.82 -31.22 4.13
C LYS A 135 -33.69 -31.49 2.87
N PRO A 136 -33.37 -32.52 2.07
CA PRO A 136 -34.07 -32.80 0.81
C PRO A 136 -35.58 -33.01 1.04
N ALA A 137 -36.38 -32.59 0.05
CA ALA A 137 -37.85 -32.58 0.09
C ALA A 137 -38.51 -33.98 0.18
N ASP A 138 -37.71 -35.05 0.20
CA ASP A 138 -38.17 -36.43 0.27
C ASP A 138 -38.67 -36.83 1.68
N HIS A 139 -38.53 -35.93 2.66
CA HIS A 139 -39.03 -36.11 4.02
C HIS A 139 -39.98 -34.96 4.38
N PRO A 140 -41.18 -35.24 4.93
CA PRO A 140 -42.02 -34.19 5.47
C PRO A 140 -41.21 -33.45 6.55
N PHE A 141 -41.13 -32.13 6.40
CA PHE A 141 -40.57 -31.24 7.41
C PHE A 141 -41.73 -30.45 8.03
N PRO A 142 -41.93 -30.53 9.35
CA PRO A 142 -41.13 -31.24 10.35
C PRO A 142 -41.25 -32.76 10.26
N ALA A 143 -40.29 -33.48 10.86
CA ALA A 143 -40.35 -34.94 10.89
C ALA A 143 -41.65 -35.41 11.59
N PRO A 144 -42.25 -36.53 11.18
CA PRO A 144 -43.45 -37.05 11.85
C PRO A 144 -43.19 -37.22 13.37
N LEU A 145 -44.13 -36.75 14.19
CA LEU A 145 -44.07 -36.67 15.67
C LEU A 145 -43.27 -35.48 16.25
N GLU A 146 -42.56 -34.68 15.44
CA GLU A 146 -41.86 -33.47 15.91
C GLU A 146 -42.83 -32.35 16.31
N GLU A 147 -43.99 -32.25 15.65
CA GLU A 147 -45.06 -31.30 16.01
C GLU A 147 -45.91 -31.76 17.20
N GLY A 148 -45.77 -33.03 17.61
CA GLY A 148 -46.64 -33.66 18.60
C GLY A 148 -46.13 -33.60 20.04
N ILE A 149 -44.95 -33.02 20.26
CA ILE A 149 -44.32 -32.90 21.58
C ILE A 149 -44.55 -31.51 22.18
N SER A 150 -44.80 -31.44 23.49
CA SER A 150 -44.87 -30.15 24.18
C SER A 150 -43.51 -29.46 24.12
N LEU A 151 -43.52 -28.13 24.00
CA LEU A 151 -42.31 -27.30 23.96
C LEU A 151 -41.41 -27.57 25.18
N ASP A 152 -42.00 -27.82 26.35
CA ASP A 152 -41.30 -28.11 27.60
C ASP A 152 -40.49 -29.42 27.51
N ILE A 153 -41.05 -30.42 26.83
CA ILE A 153 -40.40 -31.72 26.59
C ILE A 153 -39.29 -31.55 25.56
N TYR A 154 -39.55 -30.83 24.46
CA TYR A 154 -38.57 -30.55 23.41
C TYR A 154 -37.34 -29.81 23.95
N SER A 155 -37.56 -28.77 24.76
CA SER A 155 -36.49 -27.94 25.33
C SER A 155 -35.59 -28.74 26.27
N ALA A 156 -36.18 -29.62 27.10
CA ALA A 156 -35.43 -30.52 27.98
C ALA A 156 -34.55 -31.53 27.24
N PHE A 157 -34.88 -31.87 25.98
CA PHE A 157 -34.05 -32.73 25.13
C PHE A 157 -32.90 -31.96 24.47
N LEU A 158 -33.14 -30.71 24.02
CA LEU A 158 -32.09 -29.84 23.49
C LEU A 158 -31.05 -29.49 24.57
N GLU A 159 -31.50 -29.25 25.80
CA GLU A 159 -30.63 -28.98 26.96
C GLU A 159 -29.82 -30.21 27.40
N ARG A 160 -30.21 -31.42 27.00
CA ARG A 160 -29.59 -32.69 27.41
C ARG A 160 -28.60 -33.25 26.39
N MET A 161 -28.39 -32.62 25.24
CA MET A 161 -27.45 -33.14 24.24
C MET A 161 -26.06 -33.38 24.86
N PRO A 162 -25.54 -34.62 24.87
CA PRO A 162 -24.13 -34.85 25.16
C PRO A 162 -23.31 -34.22 24.04
N THR A 163 -22.13 -33.68 24.37
CA THR A 163 -21.05 -33.42 23.41
C THR A 163 -20.93 -34.58 22.42
N PRO A 164 -20.68 -34.34 21.13
CA PRO A 164 -20.78 -35.37 20.10
C PRO A 164 -19.74 -36.45 20.31
N GLU A 165 -20.15 -37.56 20.94
CA GLU A 165 -19.50 -38.84 20.74
C GLU A 165 -19.87 -39.30 19.33
N THR A 166 -18.87 -39.32 18.45
CA THR A 166 -18.98 -39.93 17.14
C THR A 166 -19.32 -41.41 17.33
N GLU A 167 -20.53 -41.79 16.93
CA GLU A 167 -21.05 -43.14 17.02
C GLU A 167 -20.11 -44.16 16.37
N GLY A 168 -19.61 -45.08 17.19
CA GLY A 168 -18.89 -46.26 16.74
C GLY A 168 -19.80 -47.21 15.97
N LYS A 169 -19.30 -47.68 14.82
CA LYS A 169 -19.70 -48.97 14.26
C LYS A 169 -19.17 -50.08 15.17
N VAL A 170 -20.05 -50.99 15.56
CA VAL A 170 -19.75 -52.22 16.31
C VAL A 170 -19.00 -53.21 15.40
N LEU A 171 -17.79 -53.66 15.80
CA LEU A 171 -17.45 -55.07 16.03
C LEU A 171 -16.01 -55.25 16.61
N ASP A 172 -15.92 -56.02 17.70
CA ASP A 172 -14.82 -56.84 18.26
C ASP A 172 -13.34 -56.39 18.17
N GLN A 173 -12.66 -56.20 19.31
CA GLN A 173 -11.75 -57.19 19.97
C GLN A 173 -10.87 -56.54 21.07
N GLU A 174 -10.95 -57.12 22.28
CA GLU A 174 -9.93 -57.29 23.34
C GLU A 174 -9.04 -56.17 23.95
N GLN A 175 -9.12 -56.14 25.30
CA GLN A 175 -8.05 -55.98 26.31
C GLN A 175 -7.50 -54.56 26.71
N SER A 176 -8.00 -54.09 27.87
CA SER A 176 -7.40 -53.38 29.03
C SER A 176 -5.85 -53.18 29.12
N PRO A 177 -5.30 -52.33 30.03
CA PRO A 177 -5.59 -50.92 30.38
C PRO A 177 -4.33 -50.02 30.60
N GLN A 178 -4.58 -48.71 30.87
CA GLN A 178 -3.69 -47.69 31.50
C GLN A 178 -2.51 -47.12 30.68
N GLU A 179 -2.47 -45.79 30.52
CA GLU A 179 -1.58 -44.91 31.30
C GLU A 179 -1.91 -43.42 31.08
N SER A 180 -1.77 -42.69 32.18
CA SER A 180 -1.85 -41.24 32.39
C SER A 180 -0.85 -40.43 31.56
N GLN A 181 -1.20 -39.18 31.19
CA GLN A 181 -0.38 -38.00 31.46
C GLN A 181 -1.10 -36.69 31.10
N SER A 182 -1.26 -35.85 32.12
CA SER A 182 -1.44 -34.40 32.00
C SER A 182 -0.13 -33.78 31.52
N GLU A 183 -0.19 -32.76 30.65
CA GLU A 183 0.80 -31.68 30.54
C GLU A 183 0.20 -30.62 29.60
N THR A 184 -0.28 -29.49 30.13
CA THR A 184 0.46 -28.25 30.43
C THR A 184 0.16 -27.21 29.34
N GLU A 185 -0.70 -26.26 29.71
CA GLU A 185 -0.92 -25.00 29.01
C GLU A 185 0.41 -24.25 28.85
N GLY A 186 0.89 -24.16 27.60
CA GLY A 186 1.88 -23.17 27.21
C GLY A 186 1.18 -21.83 27.00
N ALA A 187 0.90 -21.10 28.07
CA ALA A 187 0.50 -19.69 27.97
C ALA A 187 1.74 -18.90 27.51
N GLU A 188 1.77 -18.47 26.25
CA GLU A 188 2.67 -17.41 25.81
C GLU A 188 2.44 -16.19 26.70
N VAL A 189 3.37 -15.96 27.62
CA VAL A 189 3.37 -14.76 28.46
C VAL A 189 3.74 -13.61 27.52
N ASP A 190 2.73 -12.78 27.23
CA ASP A 190 2.88 -11.57 26.43
C ASP A 190 4.07 -10.76 26.94
N SER A 191 5.08 -10.59 26.08
CA SER A 191 6.34 -9.93 26.39
C SER A 191 6.19 -8.43 26.70
N LEU A 192 4.98 -7.88 26.56
CA LEU A 192 4.60 -6.53 26.96
C LEU A 192 3.97 -6.45 28.36
N VAL A 193 3.74 -7.59 29.02
CA VAL A 193 3.25 -7.66 30.41
C VAL A 193 4.32 -7.08 31.34
N GLY A 194 4.13 -5.82 31.73
CA GLY A 194 5.00 -5.12 32.67
C GLY A 194 5.38 -3.70 32.25
N PHE A 195 5.19 -3.34 30.97
CA PHE A 195 5.39 -1.96 30.54
C PHE A 195 4.11 -1.16 30.72
N THR A 196 4.21 -0.06 31.46
CA THR A 196 3.12 0.91 31.57
C THR A 196 3.19 1.89 30.42
N ILE A 197 2.05 2.51 30.10
CA ILE A 197 1.96 3.56 29.08
C ILE A 197 2.91 4.73 29.39
N ASP A 198 3.18 4.97 30.68
CA ASP A 198 4.09 6.03 31.13
C ASP A 198 5.56 5.68 30.86
N ASP A 199 5.94 4.40 30.90
CA ASP A 199 7.29 3.95 30.53
C ASP A 199 7.57 4.21 29.05
N VAL A 200 6.59 3.92 28.19
CA VAL A 200 6.69 4.16 26.74
C VAL A 200 6.75 5.66 26.44
N LYS A 201 5.91 6.47 27.10
CA LYS A 201 5.94 7.94 26.95
C LYS A 201 7.27 8.53 27.41
N SER A 202 7.82 8.04 28.52
CA SER A 202 9.11 8.49 29.04
C SER A 202 10.25 8.12 28.10
N ALA A 203 10.27 6.89 27.58
CA ALA A 203 11.24 6.46 26.59
C ALA A 203 11.17 7.32 25.32
N LEU A 204 9.97 7.59 24.81
CA LEU A 204 9.75 8.43 23.63
C LEU A 204 10.20 9.87 23.85
N ALA A 205 9.87 10.46 25.00
CA ALA A 205 10.29 11.82 25.35
C ALA A 205 11.82 11.93 25.40
N ARG A 206 12.50 10.96 26.04
CA ARG A 206 13.96 10.92 26.12
C ARG A 206 14.62 10.82 24.75
N VAL A 207 14.13 9.95 23.88
CA VAL A 207 14.66 9.81 22.51
C VAL A 207 14.43 11.09 21.71
N THR A 208 13.26 11.71 21.87
CA THR A 208 12.94 12.96 21.16
C THR A 208 13.86 14.11 21.60
N ASP A 209 14.07 14.26 22.90
CA ASP A 209 14.97 15.28 23.45
C ASP A 209 16.42 15.06 23.01
N GLU A 210 16.89 13.81 23.00
CA GLU A 210 18.24 13.47 22.56
C GLU A 210 18.46 13.78 21.08
N VAL A 211 17.52 13.41 20.22
CA VAL A 211 17.59 13.70 18.78
C VAL A 211 17.53 15.21 18.54
N LEU A 212 16.64 15.93 19.22
CA LEU A 212 16.51 17.38 19.06
C LEU A 212 17.77 18.12 19.52
N LEU A 213 18.36 17.72 20.64
CA LEU A 213 19.61 18.29 21.14
C LEU A 213 20.77 18.03 20.17
N ASN A 214 20.86 16.82 19.61
CA ASN A 214 21.89 16.48 18.63
C ASN A 214 21.75 17.31 17.35
N ILE A 215 20.53 17.47 16.82
CA ILE A 215 20.27 18.30 15.65
C ILE A 215 20.62 19.77 15.93
N GLN A 216 20.21 20.31 17.08
CA GLN A 216 20.52 21.69 17.46
C GLN A 216 22.04 21.92 17.57
N LYS A 217 22.75 20.96 18.15
CA LYS A 217 24.21 21.01 18.24
C LYS A 217 24.88 20.96 16.86
N GLU A 218 24.45 20.05 15.99
CA GLU A 218 25.00 19.92 14.64
C GLU A 218 24.78 21.20 13.81
N ILE A 219 23.59 21.79 13.88
CA ILE A 219 23.28 23.05 13.19
C ILE A 219 24.20 24.18 13.67
N ASN A 220 24.37 24.32 14.98
CA ASN A 220 25.23 25.36 15.54
C ASN A 220 26.71 25.18 15.15
N GLU A 221 27.22 23.95 15.19
CA GLU A 221 28.59 23.65 14.75
C GLU A 221 28.78 23.94 13.26
N LYS A 222 27.84 23.52 12.41
CA LYS A 222 27.89 23.80 10.96
C LYS A 222 27.83 25.29 10.67
N LEU A 223 26.98 26.04 11.37
CA LEU A 223 26.85 27.48 11.22
C LEU A 223 28.15 28.19 11.62
N GLN A 224 28.76 27.81 12.75
CA GLN A 224 30.02 28.37 13.21
C GLN A 224 31.15 28.12 12.21
N VAL A 225 31.28 26.89 11.69
CA VAL A 225 32.30 26.55 10.68
C VAL A 225 32.12 27.36 9.41
N GLN A 226 30.87 27.56 8.96
CA GLN A 226 30.60 28.41 7.80
C GLN A 226 30.92 29.87 8.07
N GLU A 227 30.56 30.42 9.22
CA GLU A 227 30.86 31.80 9.61
C GLU A 227 32.39 32.05 9.63
N GLU A 228 33.16 31.14 10.23
CA GLU A 228 34.62 31.21 10.24
C GLU A 228 35.21 31.16 8.83
N ALA A 229 34.68 30.30 7.96
CA ALA A 229 35.12 30.20 6.57
C ALA A 229 34.83 31.49 5.77
N PHE A 230 33.65 32.09 5.96
CA PHE A 230 33.30 33.36 5.33
C PHE A 230 34.16 34.51 5.87
N ASN A 231 34.35 34.61 7.19
CA ASN A 231 35.20 35.62 7.80
C ASN A 231 36.66 35.51 7.30
N ALA A 232 37.20 34.29 7.18
CA ALA A 232 38.53 34.08 6.60
C ALA A 232 38.61 34.54 5.14
N ARG A 233 37.54 34.37 4.35
CA ARG A 233 37.48 34.84 2.96
C ARG A 233 37.39 36.37 2.89
N ILE A 234 36.63 37.01 3.77
CA ILE A 234 36.54 38.46 3.88
C ILE A 234 37.91 39.06 4.25
N GLU A 235 38.59 38.50 5.24
CA GLU A 235 39.94 38.97 5.65
C GLU A 235 40.98 38.81 4.52
N LYS A 236 40.89 37.75 3.71
CA LYS A 236 41.74 37.61 2.50
C LYS A 236 41.47 38.70 1.48
N LEU A 237 40.21 39.08 1.26
CA LEU A 237 39.82 40.14 0.34
C LEU A 237 40.22 41.54 0.85
N LYS A 238 40.27 41.73 2.17
CA LYS A 238 40.67 43.01 2.79
C LYS A 238 42.19 43.23 2.79
N LYS A 239 42.98 42.16 2.65
CA LYS A 239 44.46 42.19 2.59
C LYS A 239 45.02 42.25 1.16
N ALA A 240 44.18 42.10 0.14
CA ALA A 240 44.53 42.28 -1.27
C ALA A 240 44.23 43.72 -1.71
#